data_AF-A0A497MKI3-F1
#
_entry.id   AF-A0A497MKI3-F1
#
_cell.length_a   1.000
_cell.length_b   1.000
_cell.length_c   1.000
_cell.angle_alpha   90.00
_cell.angle_beta   90.00
_cell.angle_gamma   90.00
#
_symmetry.space_group_name_H-M   'P 1'
#
loop_
_entity.id
_entity.type
_entity.pdbx_description
1 polymer ?
#
loop_
_entity_poly.entity_id
_entity_poly.type
_entity_poly.pdbx_seq_one_letter_code
_entity_poly.pdbx_strand_id
1 'polypeptide(L)' 'MARRGKVVIKLGGFIFSPKPQVDLLFGYRETLSKLREKGYGLVVVAGGGEYARTYIEAARRMGANEAL' A
#
# COMPACT_ATOMS: atom_id res chain seq x y z
N MET A 1 9.98 -21.11 16.34
CA MET A 1 10.25 -20.98 14.89
C MET A 1 11.46 -20.08 14.68
N ALA A 2 12.41 -20.46 13.83
CA ALA A 2 13.55 -19.61 13.48
C ALA A 2 13.09 -18.42 12.61
N ARG A 3 13.58 -17.21 12.90
CA ARG A 3 13.22 -15.99 12.17
C ARG A 3 13.84 -16.01 10.77
N ARG A 4 13.03 -16.00 9.71
CA ARG A 4 13.48 -16.16 8.30
C ARG A 4 14.05 -14.89 7.65
N GLY A 5 14.00 -13.75 8.33
CA GLY A 5 14.52 -12.48 7.84
C GLY A 5 13.45 -11.38 7.75
N LYS A 6 13.81 -10.22 7.18
CA LYS A 6 12.89 -9.09 6.94
C LYS A 6 12.58 -8.99 5.44
N VAL A 7 11.33 -8.75 5.09
CA VAL A 7 10.88 -8.56 3.71
C VAL A 7 10.11 -7.25 3.61
N VAL A 8 10.38 -6.50 2.55
CA VAL A 8 9.64 -5.28 2.19
C VAL A 8 8.70 -5.62 1.04
N ILE A 9 7.41 -5.32 1.22
CA ILE A 9 6.36 -5.57 0.24
C ILE A 9 5.79 -4.22 -0.19
N LYS A 10 5.99 -3.84 -1.45
CA LYS A 10 5.40 -2.64 -2.04
C LYS A 10 4.06 -2.99 -2.70
N LEU A 11 3.00 -2.46 -2.13
CA LEU A 11 1.66 -2.48 -2.69
C LEU A 11 1.47 -1.24 -3.58
N GLY A 12 1.35 -1.45 -4.89
CA GLY A 12 1.11 -0.36 -5.83
C GLY A 12 -0.20 0.36 -5.53
N GLY A 13 -0.22 1.69 -5.60
CA GLY A 13 -1.39 2.48 -5.22
C GLY A 13 -2.66 2.18 -6.02
N PHE A 14 -2.53 1.62 -7.22
CA PHE A 14 -3.66 1.23 -8.07
C PHE A 14 -4.56 0.15 -7.45
N ILE A 15 -4.05 -0.60 -6.46
CA ILE A 15 -4.83 -1.64 -5.79
C ILE A 15 -5.75 -1.10 -4.70
N PHE A 16 -5.55 0.16 -4.30
CA PHE A 16 -6.38 0.86 -3.32
C PHE A 16 -7.39 1.73 -4.07
N SER A 17 -8.57 1.15 -4.33
CA SER A 17 -9.70 1.87 -4.93
C SER A 17 -10.31 2.86 -3.93
N PRO A 18 -10.82 4.01 -4.37
CA PRO A 18 -11.60 4.92 -3.54
C PRO A 18 -12.83 4.28 -2.90
N LYS A 19 -13.34 3.20 -3.50
CA LYS A 19 -14.34 2.33 -2.88
C LYS A 19 -13.64 1.07 -2.37
N PRO A 20 -13.46 0.91 -1.04
CA PRO A 20 -12.83 -0.28 -0.49
C PRO A 20 -13.55 -1.55 -0.91
N GLN A 21 -12.80 -2.47 -1.51
CA GLN A 21 -13.27 -3.81 -1.84
C GLN A 21 -12.86 -4.74 -0.70
N VAL A 22 -13.83 -5.08 0.15
CA VAL A 22 -13.59 -5.83 1.40
C VAL A 22 -12.90 -7.17 1.12
N ASP A 23 -13.36 -7.91 0.10
CA ASP A 23 -12.80 -9.22 -0.25
C ASP A 23 -11.34 -9.12 -0.70
N LEU A 24 -10.99 -8.05 -1.41
CA LEU A 24 -9.62 -7.78 -1.84
C LEU A 24 -8.69 -7.51 -0.64
N LEU A 25 -9.19 -6.76 0.36
CA LEU A 25 -8.46 -6.52 1.60
C LEU A 25 -8.28 -7.80 2.43
N PHE A 26 -9.28 -8.68 2.45
CA PHE A 26 -9.14 -10.01 3.05
C PHE A 26 -8.06 -10.84 2.36
N GLY A 27 -7.98 -10.81 1.02
CA GLY A 27 -6.92 -11.47 0.26
C GLY A 27 -5.52 -10.96 0.62
N TYR A 28 -5.36 -9.64 0.82
CA TYR A 28 -4.09 -9.07 1.27
C TYR A 28 -3.73 -9.52 2.68
N ARG A 29 -4.70 -9.45 3.61
CA ARG A 29 -4.53 -9.93 4.99
C ARG A 29 -4.07 -11.39 5.00
N GLU A 30 -4.75 -12.25 4.26
CA GLU A 30 -4.45 -13.69 4.26
C GLU A 30 -3.03 -13.95 3.74
N THR A 31 -2.66 -13.29 2.63
CA THR A 31 -1.32 -13.43 2.03
C THR A 31 -0.22 -12.96 2.98
N LEU A 32 -0.39 -11.79 3.60
CA LEU A 32 0.58 -11.25 4.55
C LEU A 32 0.64 -12.08 5.84
N SER A 33 -0.48 -12.63 6.30
CA SER A 33 -0.53 -13.49 7.49
C SER A 33 0.24 -14.78 7.27
N LYS A 34 0.06 -15.44 6.12
CA LYS A 34 0.83 -16.62 5.73
C LYS A 34 2.34 -16.38 5.71
N LEU A 35 2.79 -15.18 5.31
CA LEU A 35 4.21 -14.82 5.35
C LEU A 35 4.71 -14.62 6.79
N ARG A 36 3.92 -13.94 7.64
CA ARG A 36 4.25 -13.78 9.05
C ARG A 36 4.33 -15.13 9.77
N GLU A 37 3.39 -16.03 9.52
CA GLU A 37 3.35 -17.39 10.06
C GLU A 37 4.57 -18.24 9.64
N LYS A 38 5.11 -17.99 8.44
CA LYS A 38 6.38 -18.60 7.99
C LYS A 38 7.62 -18.02 8.69
N GLY A 39 7.48 -17.04 9.57
CA GLY A 39 8.57 -16.47 10.37
C GLY A 39 9.28 -15.26 9.76
N TYR A 40 8.67 -14.60 8.75
CA TYR A 40 9.20 -13.37 8.17
C TYR A 40 8.74 -12.13 8.98
N GLY A 41 9.66 -11.18 9.18
CA GLY A 41 9.30 -9.82 9.58
C GLY A 41 8.89 -9.01 8.35
N LEU A 42 7.75 -8.33 8.40
CA LEU A 42 7.18 -7.65 7.24
C LEU A 42 7.22 -6.13 7.41
N VAL A 43 7.60 -5.44 6.33
CA VAL A 43 7.37 -4.01 6.12
C VAL A 43 6.48 -3.89 4.89
N VAL A 44 5.32 -3.24 5.02
CA VAL A 44 4.37 -3.07 3.91
C VAL A 44 4.32 -1.59 3.54
N VAL A 45 4.55 -1.27 2.27
CA VAL A 45 4.49 0.09 1.74
C VAL A 45 3.28 0.20 0.81
N ALA A 46 2.32 1.05 1.15
CA ALA A 46 1.14 1.33 0.33
C ALA A 46 1.37 2.58 -0.52
N GLY A 47 1.22 2.47 -1.84
CA GLY A 47 1.22 3.63 -2.73
C GLY A 47 -0.05 4.47 -2.59
N GLY A 48 0.05 5.78 -2.84
CA GLY A 48 -1.06 6.73 -2.63
C GLY A 48 -2.24 6.64 -3.62
N GLY A 49 -2.07 5.94 -4.74
CA GLY A 49 -3.18 5.53 -5.60
C GLY A 49 -3.96 6.68 -6.24
N GLU A 50 -5.25 6.44 -6.47
CA GLU A 50 -6.15 7.45 -7.04
C GLU A 50 -6.28 8.67 -6.13
N TYR A 51 -6.46 8.48 -4.82
CA TYR A 51 -6.53 9.58 -3.86
C TYR A 51 -5.35 10.54 -3.96
N ALA A 52 -4.11 10.03 -3.96
CA ALA A 52 -2.94 10.88 -4.08
C ALA A 52 -2.96 11.69 -5.39
N ARG A 53 -3.31 11.07 -6.52
CA ARG A 53 -3.40 11.76 -7.82
C ARG A 53 -4.49 12.83 -7.81
N THR A 54 -5.65 12.55 -7.22
CA THR A 54 -6.75 13.52 -7.10
C THR A 54 -6.33 14.75 -6.29
N TYR A 55 -5.69 14.55 -5.14
CA TYR A 55 -5.23 15.67 -4.30
C TYR A 55 -4.05 16.42 -4.91
N ILE A 56 -3.13 15.70 -5.57
CA ILE A 56 -2.05 16.31 -6.35
C ILE A 56 -2.64 17.23 -7.42
N GLU A 57 -3.63 16.76 -8.19
CA GLU A 57 -4.26 17.56 -9.23
C GLU A 57 -5.01 18.78 -8.66
N ALA A 58 -5.71 18.61 -7.53
CA ALA A 58 -6.35 19.72 -6.83
C ALA A 58 -5.32 20.77 -6.37
N ALA A 59 -4.20 20.33 -5.80
CA ALA A 59 -3.11 21.21 -5.39
C ALA A 59 -2.50 21.96 -6.59
N ARG A 60 -2.25 21.26 -7.71
CA ARG A 60 -1.78 21.90 -8.97
C ARG A 60 -2.71 23.01 -9.44
N ARG A 61 -4.04 22.79 -9.38
CA ARG A 61 -5.04 23.79 -9.76
C ARG A 61 -5.04 25.03 -8.84
N MET A 62 -4.55 24.88 -7.62
CA MET A 62 -4.36 25.99 -6.67
C MET A 62 -2.99 26.68 -6.80
N GLY A 63 -2.18 26.29 -7.79
CA GLY A 63 -0.86 26.88 -8.02
C GLY A 63 0.27 26.26 -7.18
N ALA A 64 0.02 25.13 -6.51
CA ALA A 64 1.10 24.39 -5.84
C ALA A 64 2.03 23.73 -6.86
N ASN A 65 3.34 23.73 -6.60
CA ASN A 65 4.32 22.94 -7.35
C ASN A 65 4.71 21.67 -6.57
N GLU A 66 5.09 20.62 -7.29
CA GLU A 66 5.60 19.36 -6.70
C GLU A 66 7.12 19.31 -6.61
N ALA A 67 7.77 20.29 -7.24
CA ALA A 67 9.20 20.47 -7.20
C ALA A 67 9.51 21.47 -6.07
N LEU A 68 10.08 20.97 -4.98
CA LEU A 68 10.91 21.80 -4.11
C LEU A 68 12.15 22.26 -4.88
#